data_AF-K0BC74-F1
#
_entry.id   AF-K0BC74-F1
#
_cell.length_a   1.000
_cell.length_b   1.000
_cell.length_c   1.000
_cell.angle_alpha   90.00
_cell.angle_beta   90.00
_cell.angle_gamma   90.00
#
_symmetry.space_group_name_H-M   'P 1'
#
loop_
_entity.id
_entity.type
_entity.pdbx_description
1 polymer ?
#
loop_
_entity_poly.entity_id
_entity_poly.type
_entity_poly.pdbx_seq_one_letter_code
_entity_poly.pdbx_strand_id
1 'polypeptide(L)'
;MTEDKDKLLKQLDALKIFPNSKLVRELKNQIKNKLKKLDYTKPEKPKPHPNLSRSNKLKRYHNYIRQIRNNFPNVTYNQIRKQFAKRKRGDDVSIPDAVWQNPSP
;
A
#
# COMPACT_ATOMS: atom_id res chain seq x y z
N MET A 1 2.04 -25.11 16.30
CA MET A 1 2.52 -23.77 16.71
C MET A 1 3.11 -23.79 18.12
N THR A 2 2.39 -24.32 19.13
CA THR A 2 2.89 -24.46 20.50
C THR A 2 4.02 -25.49 20.62
N GLU A 3 3.86 -26.67 20.02
CA GLU A 3 4.88 -27.74 20.09
C GLU A 3 6.25 -27.35 19.50
N ASP A 4 6.26 -26.58 18.40
CA ASP A 4 7.51 -26.15 17.76
C ASP A 4 8.25 -25.09 18.60
N LYS A 5 7.50 -24.23 19.29
CA LYS A 5 8.05 -23.25 20.24
C LYS A 5 8.69 -23.96 21.43
N ASP A 6 8.03 -24.96 21.98
CA ASP A 6 8.53 -25.75 23.11
C ASP A 6 9.79 -26.55 22.75
N LYS A 7 9.86 -27.10 21.53
CA LYS A 7 11.06 -27.77 21.02
C LYS A 7 12.25 -26.80 20.92
N LEU A 8 12.04 -25.59 20.41
CA LEU A 8 13.09 -24.58 20.30
C LEU A 8 13.57 -24.09 21.68
N LEU A 9 12.69 -24.00 22.67
CA LEU A 9 13.07 -23.67 24.06
C LEU A 9 13.93 -24.77 24.67
N LYS A 10 13.54 -26.04 24.52
CA LYS A 10 14.33 -27.19 24.98
C LYS A 10 15.73 -27.22 24.34
N GLN A 11 15.81 -26.92 23.04
CA GLN A 11 17.11 -26.81 22.33
C GLN A 11 17.96 -25.68 22.88
N LEU A 12 17.37 -24.53 23.23
CA LEU A 12 18.09 -23.42 23.83
C LEU A 12 18.69 -23.80 25.20
N ASP A 13 17.94 -24.54 26.00
CA ASP A 13 18.39 -25.02 27.32
C ASP A 13 19.50 -26.07 27.20
N ALA A 14 19.39 -27.01 26.26
CA ALA A 14 20.46 -27.98 25.98
C ALA A 14 21.77 -27.28 25.58
N LEU A 15 21.70 -26.15 24.87
CA LEU A 15 22.87 -25.37 24.48
C LEU A 15 23.55 -24.62 25.64
N LYS A 16 22.98 -24.61 26.85
CA LYS A 16 23.64 -24.05 28.04
C LYS A 16 24.72 -24.98 28.60
N ILE A 17 24.64 -26.27 28.31
CA ILE A 17 25.58 -27.30 28.80
C ILE A 17 26.94 -27.16 28.10
N PHE A 18 26.95 -26.71 26.84
CA PHE A 18 28.16 -26.56 26.06
C PHE A 18 28.94 -25.29 26.44
N PRO A 19 30.29 -25.31 26.33
CA PRO A 19 31.12 -24.13 26.58
C PRO A 19 30.75 -22.99 25.62
N ASN A 20 31.04 -21.76 26.03
CA ASN A 20 30.69 -20.55 25.28
C ASN A 20 31.60 -20.31 24.06
N SER A 21 31.58 -21.24 23.11
CA SER A 21 32.29 -21.16 21.84
C SER A 21 31.51 -20.30 20.82
N LYS A 22 32.22 -19.84 19.78
CA LYS A 22 31.62 -19.05 18.69
C LYS A 22 30.43 -19.77 18.04
N LEU A 23 30.56 -21.06 17.78
CA LEU A 23 29.51 -21.92 17.20
C LEU A 23 28.27 -21.98 18.10
N VAL A 24 28.44 -22.21 19.41
CA VAL A 24 27.32 -22.29 20.35
C VAL A 24 26.59 -20.95 20.45
N ARG A 25 27.33 -19.83 20.41
CA ARG A 25 26.75 -18.48 20.40
C ARG A 25 25.95 -18.20 19.13
N GLU A 26 26.47 -18.56 17.96
CA GLU A 26 25.76 -18.42 16.69
C GLU A 26 24.47 -19.24 16.68
N LEU A 27 24.53 -20.50 17.14
CA LEU A 27 23.37 -21.38 17.19
C LEU A 27 22.30 -20.87 18.17
N LYS A 28 22.69 -20.36 19.35
CA LYS A 28 21.78 -19.68 20.30
C LYS A 28 21.08 -18.49 19.65
N ASN A 29 21.80 -17.68 18.88
CA ASN A 29 21.24 -16.52 18.19
C ASN A 29 20.26 -16.93 17.08
N GLN A 30 20.57 -17.98 16.32
CA GLN A 30 19.67 -18.51 15.30
C GLN A 30 18.35 -19.01 15.91
N ILE A 31 18.41 -19.75 17.02
CA ILE A 31 17.22 -20.26 17.73
C ILE A 31 16.38 -19.10 18.28
N LYS A 32 17.02 -18.10 18.92
CA LYS A 32 16.33 -16.88 19.40
C LYS A 32 15.63 -16.13 18.27
N ASN A 33 16.25 -16.03 17.10
CA ASN A 33 15.65 -15.38 15.94
C ASN A 33 14.44 -16.16 15.40
N LYS A 34 14.49 -17.50 15.42
CA LYS A 34 13.34 -18.34 15.07
C LYS A 34 12.19 -18.17 16.07
N LEU A 35 12.48 -18.14 17.36
CA LEU A 35 11.47 -17.87 18.41
C LEU A 35 10.81 -16.50 18.22
N LYS A 36 11.59 -15.44 17.96
CA LYS A 36 11.05 -14.12 17.64
C LYS A 36 10.09 -14.16 16.45
N LYS A 37 10.46 -14.85 15.37
CA LYS A 37 9.61 -15.00 14.17
C LYS A 37 8.30 -15.74 14.44
N LEU A 38 8.29 -16.70 15.36
CA LEU A 38 7.08 -17.40 15.80
C LEU A 38 6.18 -16.49 16.65
N ASP A 39 6.78 -15.57 17.41
CA ASP A 39 6.07 -14.60 18.25
C ASP A 39 5.58 -13.35 17.48
N TYR A 40 6.11 -13.09 16.28
CA TYR A 40 5.60 -12.01 15.42
C TYR A 40 4.17 -12.34 14.96
N THR A 41 3.21 -11.81 15.70
CA THR A 41 1.83 -11.64 15.25
C THR A 41 1.81 -10.78 13.99
N LYS A 42 0.90 -11.11 13.06
CA LYS A 42 0.75 -10.46 11.75
C LYS A 42 0.90 -8.93 11.87
N PRO A 43 1.61 -8.25 10.94
CA PRO A 43 1.72 -6.80 10.99
C PRO A 43 0.32 -6.19 11.04
N GLU A 44 0.07 -5.36 12.05
CA GLU A 44 -1.19 -4.63 12.16
C GLU A 44 -1.40 -3.82 10.88
N LYS A 45 -2.58 -3.96 10.27
CA LYS A 45 -2.92 -3.17 9.09
C LYS A 45 -2.84 -1.68 9.49
N PRO A 46 -2.18 -0.82 8.71
CA PRO A 46 -2.12 0.60 9.02
C PRO A 46 -3.54 1.15 9.14
N LYS A 47 -3.78 1.96 10.17
CA LYS A 47 -5.09 2.57 10.41
C LYS A 47 -5.48 3.43 9.20
N PRO A 48 -6.73 3.34 8.71
CA PRO A 48 -7.15 4.16 7.58
C PRO A 48 -7.11 5.64 7.96
N HIS A 49 -6.44 6.47 7.15
CA HIS A 49 -6.46 7.92 7.28
C HIS A 49 -7.49 8.52 6.31
N PRO A 50 -8.75 8.75 6.73
CA PRO A 50 -9.83 9.15 5.82
C PRO A 50 -9.56 10.49 5.12
N ASN A 51 -8.93 11.44 5.82
CA ASN A 51 -8.57 12.74 5.26
C ASN A 51 -7.51 12.63 4.15
N LEU A 52 -6.55 11.73 4.30
CA LEU A 52 -5.53 11.47 3.28
C LEU A 52 -6.16 10.85 2.02
N SER A 53 -7.05 9.88 2.21
CA SER A 53 -7.81 9.27 1.10
C SER A 53 -8.65 10.31 0.34
N ARG A 54 -9.37 11.17 1.06
CA ARG A 54 -10.17 12.27 0.48
C ARG A 54 -9.29 13.25 -0.30
N SER A 55 -8.16 13.68 0.27
CA SER A 55 -7.20 14.56 -0.37
C SER A 55 -6.66 13.96 -1.68
N ASN A 56 -6.24 12.70 -1.65
CA ASN A 56 -5.74 12.00 -2.83
C ASN A 56 -6.81 11.83 -3.93
N LYS A 57 -8.08 11.62 -3.56
CA LYS A 57 -9.19 11.58 -4.53
C LYS A 57 -9.38 12.94 -5.22
N LEU A 58 -9.35 14.04 -4.47
CA LEU A 58 -9.48 15.39 -5.03
C LEU A 58 -8.29 15.75 -5.92
N LYS A 59 -7.06 15.37 -5.53
CA LYS A 59 -5.85 15.55 -6.36
C LYS A 59 -5.98 14.82 -7.70
N ARG A 60 -6.37 13.55 -7.68
CA ARG A 60 -6.58 12.76 -8.91
C ARG A 60 -7.62 13.41 -9.83
N TYR A 61 -8.74 13.83 -9.26
CA TYR A 61 -9.78 14.53 -10.01
C TYR A 61 -9.28 15.85 -10.61
N HIS A 62 -8.55 16.65 -9.84
CA HIS A 62 -7.97 17.90 -10.34
C HIS A 62 -7.00 17.67 -11.49
N ASN A 63 -6.07 16.72 -11.33
CA ASN A 63 -5.07 16.38 -12.34
C ASN A 63 -5.71 15.89 -13.64
N TYR A 64 -6.73 15.04 -13.54
CA TYR A 64 -7.48 14.55 -14.70
C TYR A 64 -8.09 15.69 -15.52
N ILE A 65 -8.82 16.62 -14.87
CA ILE A 65 -9.40 17.77 -15.56
C ILE A 65 -8.31 18.68 -16.14
N ARG A 66 -7.17 18.82 -15.45
CA ARG A 66 -6.03 19.61 -15.95
C ARG A 66 -5.42 19.01 -17.22
N GLN A 67 -5.27 17.69 -17.28
CA GLN A 67 -4.77 16.99 -18.47
C GLN A 67 -5.69 17.23 -19.67
N ILE A 68 -7.00 17.10 -19.48
CA ILE A 68 -7.98 17.41 -20.53
C ILE A 68 -7.86 18.87 -20.98
N ARG A 69 -7.70 19.81 -20.03
CA ARG A 69 -7.52 21.24 -20.35
C ARG A 69 -6.28 21.49 -21.21
N ASN A 70 -5.20 20.74 -21.00
CA ASN A 70 -3.98 20.89 -21.79
C ASN A 70 -4.21 20.52 -23.28
N ASN A 71 -5.09 19.55 -23.56
CA ASN A 71 -5.46 19.19 -24.94
C ASN A 71 -6.51 20.14 -25.55
N PHE A 72 -7.29 20.82 -24.71
CA PHE A 72 -8.37 21.72 -25.11
C PHE A 72 -8.19 23.10 -24.46
N PRO A 73 -7.20 23.90 -24.91
CA PRO A 73 -6.92 25.20 -24.31
C PRO A 73 -8.08 26.19 -24.44
N ASN A 74 -8.95 25.98 -25.45
CA ASN A 74 -10.14 26.79 -25.70
C ASN A 74 -11.30 26.50 -24.73
N VAL A 75 -11.22 25.42 -23.94
CA VAL A 75 -12.27 25.02 -22.99
C VAL A 75 -11.83 25.36 -21.58
N THR A 76 -12.64 26.12 -20.86
CA THR A 76 -12.33 26.51 -19.49
C THR A 76 -12.45 25.31 -18.54
N TYR A 77 -11.69 25.36 -17.45
CA TYR A 77 -11.69 24.31 -16.41
C TYR A 77 -13.11 23.99 -15.89
N ASN A 78 -13.95 25.01 -15.69
CA ASN A 78 -15.32 24.86 -15.21
C ASN A 78 -16.23 24.20 -16.26
N GLN A 79 -16.02 24.47 -17.54
CA GLN A 79 -16.76 23.82 -18.62
C GLN A 79 -16.41 22.32 -18.68
N ILE A 80 -15.13 21.95 -18.58
CA ILE A 80 -14.70 20.54 -18.55
C ILE A 80 -15.33 19.83 -17.35
N ARG A 81 -15.38 20.45 -16.17
CA ARG A 81 -16.07 19.89 -15.00
C ARG A 81 -17.57 19.65 -15.24
N LYS A 82 -18.27 20.62 -15.84
CA LYS A 82 -19.70 20.49 -16.17
C LYS A 82 -19.93 19.36 -17.18
N GLN A 83 -19.10 19.27 -18.21
CA GLN A 83 -19.16 18.18 -19.19
C GLN A 83 -18.87 16.82 -18.55
N PHE A 84 -17.87 16.73 -17.66
CA PHE A 84 -17.59 15.48 -16.96
C PHE A 84 -18.78 15.00 -16.10
N ALA A 85 -19.47 15.93 -15.44
CA ALA A 85 -20.69 15.61 -14.69
C ALA A 85 -21.84 15.14 -15.60
N LYS A 86 -22.02 15.77 -16.76
CA LYS A 86 -22.97 15.36 -17.80
C LYS A 86 -22.69 13.94 -18.32
N ARG A 87 -21.45 13.68 -18.73
CA ARG A 87 -20.99 12.37 -19.19
C ARG A 87 -21.24 11.27 -18.16
N LYS A 88 -20.99 11.55 -16.88
CA LYS A 88 -21.25 10.59 -15.80
C LYS A 88 -22.73 10.22 -15.63
N ARG A 89 -23.64 11.10 -16.05
CA ARG A 89 -25.08 10.85 -16.06
C ARG A 89 -25.54 10.15 -17.35
N GLY A 90 -24.66 9.99 -18.32
CA GLY A 90 -24.99 9.45 -19.65
C GLY A 90 -25.49 10.51 -20.63
N ASP A 91 -25.38 11.79 -20.29
CA ASP A 91 -25.76 12.87 -21.21
C ASP A 91 -24.67 13.08 -22.29
N ASP A 92 -25.09 13.55 -23.47
CA ASP A 92 -24.18 13.95 -24.53
C ASP A 92 -23.24 15.09 -24.11
N VAL A 93 -21.98 14.97 -24.52
CA VAL A 93 -20.91 15.90 -24.22
C VAL A 93 -20.12 16.30 -25.47
N SER A 94 -19.57 17.50 -25.43
CA SER A 94 -18.84 18.09 -26.57
C SER A 94 -17.40 17.57 -26.69
N ILE A 95 -16.76 17.19 -25.59
CA ILE A 95 -15.41 16.60 -25.62
C ILE A 95 -15.50 15.13 -26.06
N PRO A 96 -14.71 14.69 -27.06
CA PRO A 96 -14.71 13.31 -27.56
C PRO A 96 -14.38 12.26 -26.50
N ASP A 97 -14.96 11.06 -26.62
CA ASP A 97 -14.74 9.95 -25.70
C ASP A 97 -13.28 9.49 -25.60
N ALA A 98 -12.51 9.56 -26.69
CA ALA A 98 -11.09 9.22 -26.69
C ALA A 98 -10.29 10.01 -25.63
N VAL A 99 -10.61 11.29 -25.45
CA VAL A 99 -9.95 12.19 -24.50
C VAL A 99 -10.33 11.86 -23.06
N TRP A 100 -11.57 11.42 -22.83
CA TRP A 100 -12.02 11.01 -21.51
C TRP A 100 -11.36 9.69 -21.06
N GLN A 101 -11.11 8.77 -21.99
CA GLN A 101 -10.44 7.50 -21.71
C GLN A 101 -8.92 7.67 -21.58
N ASN A 102 -8.33 8.52 -22.44
CA ASN A 102 -6.91 8.84 -22.40
C ASN A 102 -6.68 10.36 -22.46
N PRO A 103 -6.65 11.04 -21.29
CA PRO A 103 -6.50 12.49 -21.23
C PRO A 103 -5.05 12.95 -21.46
N SER A 104 -4.08 12.03 -21.60
CA SER A 104 -2.71 12.34 -22.01
C SER A 104 -2.44 11.63 -23.34
N PRO A 105 -2.10 12.35 -24.41
CA PRO A 105 -1.60 11.70 -25.61
C PRO A 105 -0.29 10.94 -25.34
#